data_AF-A0AAW2YTI6-F1
#
_entry.id   AF-A0AAW2YTI6-F1
#
_cell.length_a   1.000
_cell.length_b   1.000
_cell.length_c   1.000
_cell.angle_alpha   90.00
_cell.angle_beta   90.00
_cell.angle_gamma   90.00
#
_symmetry.space_group_name_H-M   'P 1'
#
loop_
_entity.id
_entity.type
_entity.pdbx_description
1 polymer ?
#
loop_
_entity_poly.entity_id
_entity_poly.type
_entity_poly.pdbx_seq_one_letter_code
_entity_poly.pdbx_strand_id
1 'polypeptide(L)'
;WAKMMIVRCVRPDRVIFMIKNFIAQKMESTDYIKPPVNDIKQIFSNSNCTQPIIFVLSPGVDPQQQLDTLANTNKVRLNALSLGDGMETTAERFIEQSCQTGEWVYLANCHLMIQWMVRLEEIIEGFTNNQQPHSNFRLFLSSKPHPKFPITILQKSRKITTEPPQGLKSNLLRLYKFLTNDQLQSAPRPHLYKKLLFSLSLFHSVLLERSKFGTLGWNIPYDFNDSDFAISENILKLYLDHDKSDQIQWDALRVLIADISYGGRVTDDMDRRVLSVYINQYLNMNAVEQKNYKLSSDERYFIPVDGDLDSYNKFITELPNDDPPEAFGQHSNADISSQISNSIDLLDSLIALTPMQSSGASR
;
A
#
# COMPACT_ATOMS: atom_id res chain seq x y z
N TRP A 1 -5.70 -29.37 15.03
CA TRP A 1 -5.39 -29.82 13.66
C TRP A 1 -6.60 -30.50 13.00
N ALA A 2 -7.21 -31.54 13.58
CA ALA A 2 -8.35 -32.26 12.96
C ALA A 2 -9.53 -31.36 12.55
N LYS A 3 -9.89 -30.38 13.41
CA LYS A 3 -10.93 -29.38 13.08
C LYS A 3 -10.60 -28.55 11.82
N MET A 4 -9.32 -28.24 11.56
CA MET A 4 -8.90 -27.49 10.37
C MET A 4 -9.07 -28.31 9.09
N MET A 5 -8.84 -29.62 9.15
CA MET A 5 -9.05 -30.52 8.00
C MET A 5 -10.52 -30.56 7.61
N ILE A 6 -11.43 -30.65 8.58
CA ILE A 6 -12.88 -30.63 8.33
C ILE A 6 -13.29 -29.28 7.72
N VAL A 7 -12.81 -28.16 8.26
CA VAL A 7 -13.07 -26.82 7.71
C VAL A 7 -12.57 -26.72 6.27
N ARG A 8 -11.37 -27.21 5.97
CA ARG A 8 -10.84 -27.24 4.60
C ARG A 8 -11.76 -27.97 3.62
N CYS A 9 -12.35 -29.09 4.04
CA CYS A 9 -13.23 -29.88 3.17
C CYS A 9 -14.62 -29.27 2.96
N VAL A 10 -15.19 -28.62 3.98
CA VAL A 10 -16.61 -28.18 3.98
C VAL A 10 -16.78 -26.67 3.82
N ARG A 11 -15.83 -25.90 4.33
CA ARG A 11 -15.81 -24.43 4.39
C ARG A 11 -14.43 -23.88 4.04
N PRO A 12 -13.95 -24.07 2.80
CA PRO A 12 -12.65 -23.58 2.36
C PRO A 12 -12.48 -22.07 2.60
N ASP A 13 -13.56 -21.29 2.49
CA ASP A 13 -13.60 -19.85 2.82
C ASP A 13 -13.24 -19.50 4.27
N ARG A 14 -13.25 -20.48 5.18
CA ARG A 14 -12.95 -20.27 6.61
C ARG A 14 -11.59 -20.79 7.05
N VAL A 15 -10.79 -21.33 6.12
CA VAL A 15 -9.49 -21.93 6.44
C VAL A 15 -8.53 -20.90 7.02
N ILE A 16 -8.36 -19.74 6.39
CA ILE A 16 -7.45 -18.68 6.88
C ILE A 16 -7.84 -18.22 8.29
N PHE A 17 -9.13 -17.98 8.55
CA PHE A 17 -9.61 -17.58 9.88
C PHE A 17 -9.28 -18.64 10.94
N MET A 18 -9.47 -19.91 10.61
CA MET A 18 -9.14 -21.02 11.52
C MET A 18 -7.63 -21.13 11.77
N ILE A 19 -6.80 -20.89 10.74
CA ILE A 19 -5.34 -20.85 10.86
C ILE A 19 -4.90 -19.69 11.76
N LYS A 20 -5.45 -18.47 11.55
CA LYS A 20 -5.16 -17.31 12.41
C LYS A 20 -5.50 -17.61 13.87
N ASN A 21 -6.68 -18.17 14.13
CA ASN A 21 -7.08 -18.56 15.49
C ASN A 21 -6.17 -19.64 16.08
N PHE A 22 -5.75 -20.61 15.28
CA PHE A 22 -4.82 -21.65 15.71
C PHE A 22 -3.45 -21.07 16.08
N ILE A 23 -2.90 -20.16 15.26
CA ILE A 23 -1.62 -19.48 15.53
C ILE A 23 -1.72 -18.67 16.81
N ALA A 24 -2.78 -17.85 16.95
CA ALA A 24 -2.96 -17.02 18.14
C ALA A 24 -3.06 -17.85 19.44
N GLN A 25 -3.75 -19.00 19.38
CA GLN A 25 -3.84 -19.92 20.52
C GLN A 25 -2.53 -20.64 20.82
N LYS A 26 -1.73 -20.98 19.81
CA LYS A 26 -0.49 -21.73 20.00
C LYS A 26 0.70 -20.88 20.38
N MET A 27 0.73 -19.65 19.89
CA MET A 27 1.78 -18.67 20.21
C MET A 27 1.39 -17.77 21.39
N GLU A 28 0.18 -17.95 21.93
CA GLU A 28 -0.38 -17.17 23.05
C GLU A 28 -0.34 -15.64 22.80
N SER A 29 -0.35 -15.22 21.53
CA SER A 29 -0.30 -13.82 21.13
C SER A 29 -0.97 -13.61 19.78
N THR A 30 -1.64 -12.45 19.64
CA THR A 30 -2.21 -12.00 18.36
C THR A 30 -1.18 -11.30 17.46
N ASP A 31 0.04 -11.08 17.93
CA ASP A 31 1.05 -10.32 17.19
C ASP A 31 1.56 -11.09 15.98
N TYR A 32 1.51 -12.43 16.03
CA TYR A 32 1.91 -13.31 14.91
C TYR A 32 0.89 -13.38 13.77
N ILE A 33 -0.32 -12.83 13.96
CA ILE A 33 -1.37 -12.80 12.93
C ILE A 33 -1.68 -11.39 12.45
N LYS A 34 -1.06 -10.37 13.07
CA LYS A 34 -1.18 -8.98 12.68
C LYS A 34 0.06 -8.60 11.87
N PRO A 35 -0.10 -7.90 10.73
CA PRO A 35 1.06 -7.37 10.04
C PRO A 35 1.81 -6.41 10.98
N PRO A 36 3.15 -6.49 11.06
CA PRO A 36 3.93 -5.56 11.87
C PRO A 36 3.82 -4.15 11.28
N VAL A 37 3.85 -3.13 12.14
CA VAL A 37 3.96 -1.75 11.67
C VAL A 37 5.35 -1.59 11.08
N ASN A 38 5.44 -1.35 9.77
CA ASN A 38 6.69 -1.05 9.09
C ASN A 38 7.27 0.28 9.61
N ASP A 39 8.19 0.20 10.58
CA ASP A 39 8.93 1.35 11.08
C ASP A 39 10.34 1.39 10.49
N ILE A 40 10.51 2.18 9.42
CA ILE A 40 11.81 2.38 8.78
C ILE A 40 12.84 2.91 9.80
N LYS A 41 12.43 3.68 10.84
CA LYS A 41 13.34 4.15 11.89
C LYS A 41 13.93 2.98 12.66
N GLN A 42 13.09 2.05 13.10
CA GLN A 42 13.55 0.86 13.82
C GLN A 42 14.46 -0.01 12.95
N ILE A 43 14.12 -0.15 11.66
CA ILE A 43 14.93 -0.93 10.72
C ILE A 43 16.30 -0.28 10.51
N PHE A 44 16.34 1.05 10.38
CA PHE A 44 17.56 1.83 10.32
C PHE A 44 18.41 1.70 11.59
N SER A 45 17.81 1.82 12.79
CA SER A 45 18.53 1.66 14.06
C SER A 45 19.22 0.30 14.18
N ASN A 46 18.61 -0.74 13.61
CA ASN A 46 19.15 -2.09 13.62
C ASN A 46 20.04 -2.39 12.39
N SER A 47 20.37 -1.41 11.55
CA SER A 47 21.14 -1.58 10.30
C SER A 47 22.61 -1.18 10.45
N ASN A 48 23.45 -1.60 9.50
CA ASN A 48 24.88 -1.28 9.49
C ASN A 48 25.36 -0.82 8.09
N CYS A 49 26.61 -0.37 7.99
CA CYS A 49 27.17 0.19 6.76
C CYS A 49 27.55 -0.85 5.69
N THR A 50 27.62 -2.12 6.04
CA THR A 50 28.00 -3.21 5.13
C THR A 50 26.80 -3.97 4.58
N GLN A 51 25.64 -3.88 5.23
CA GLN A 51 24.44 -4.63 4.93
C GLN A 51 23.43 -3.70 4.23
N PRO A 52 23.18 -3.87 2.92
CA PRO A 52 22.18 -3.06 2.24
C PRO A 52 20.77 -3.37 2.76
N ILE A 53 19.87 -2.43 2.56
CA ILE A 53 18.45 -2.57 2.87
C ILE A 53 17.69 -2.56 1.55
N ILE A 54 16.95 -3.64 1.26
CA ILE A 54 16.12 -3.74 0.06
C ILE A 54 14.64 -3.67 0.41
N PHE A 55 13.96 -2.70 -0.20
CA PHE A 55 12.52 -2.58 -0.22
C PHE A 55 11.96 -3.40 -1.39
N VAL A 56 11.26 -4.47 -1.06
CA VAL A 56 10.46 -5.24 -2.00
C VAL A 56 9.15 -4.49 -2.17
N LEU A 57 9.00 -3.86 -3.33
CA LEU A 57 7.89 -2.96 -3.61
C LEU A 57 6.63 -3.75 -3.97
N SER A 58 5.55 -3.46 -3.27
CA SER A 58 4.20 -3.75 -3.76
C SER A 58 3.76 -2.65 -4.73
N PRO A 59 2.82 -2.93 -5.64
CA PRO A 59 2.27 -1.90 -6.51
C PRO A 59 1.75 -0.69 -5.72
N GLY A 60 2.03 0.51 -6.22
CA GLY A 60 1.52 1.77 -5.64
C GLY A 60 2.23 2.28 -4.38
N VAL A 61 3.30 1.63 -3.90
CA VAL A 61 4.06 2.06 -2.70
C VAL A 61 5.51 2.40 -3.06
N ASP A 62 5.98 3.57 -2.66
CA ASP A 62 7.39 4.01 -2.78
C ASP A 62 7.94 4.48 -1.41
N PRO A 63 9.04 3.89 -0.90
CA PRO A 63 9.65 4.29 0.37
C PRO A 63 10.41 5.63 0.32
N GLN A 64 10.64 6.23 -0.86
CA GLN A 64 11.54 7.37 -1.02
C GLN A 64 11.20 8.54 -0.08
N GLN A 65 9.94 8.98 -0.02
CA GLN A 65 9.54 10.10 0.83
C GLN A 65 9.77 9.82 2.33
N GLN A 66 9.61 8.56 2.75
CA GLN A 66 9.86 8.15 4.13
C GLN A 66 11.37 8.16 4.43
N LEU A 67 12.19 7.75 3.46
CA LEU A 67 13.65 7.83 3.54
C LEU A 67 14.15 9.28 3.57
N ASP A 68 13.57 10.17 2.76
CA ASP A 68 13.90 11.61 2.78
C ASP A 68 13.64 12.21 4.16
N THR A 69 12.46 11.92 4.73
CA THR A 69 12.09 12.36 6.08
C THR A 69 13.06 11.82 7.14
N LEU A 70 13.47 10.56 7.00
CA LEU A 70 14.43 9.92 7.90
C LEU A 70 15.83 10.54 7.78
N ALA A 71 16.30 10.77 6.56
CA ALA A 71 17.60 11.38 6.28
C ALA A 71 17.67 12.80 6.84
N ASN A 72 16.62 13.60 6.63
CA ASN A 72 16.48 14.94 7.19
C ASN A 72 16.50 14.92 8.73
N THR A 73 15.82 13.97 9.36
CA THR A 73 15.82 13.81 10.82
C THR A 73 17.21 13.49 11.36
N ASN A 74 17.98 12.66 10.63
CA ASN A 74 19.35 12.29 11.00
C ASN A 74 20.40 13.30 10.51
N LYS A 75 19.98 14.37 9.80
CA LYS A 75 20.87 15.37 9.18
C LYS A 75 21.92 14.75 8.26
N VAL A 76 21.55 13.68 7.53
CA VAL A 76 22.39 13.02 6.54
C VAL A 76 21.82 13.30 5.15
N ARG A 77 22.70 13.51 4.17
CA ARG A 77 22.29 13.66 2.78
C ARG A 77 21.88 12.29 2.20
N LEU A 78 20.69 12.23 1.60
CA LEU A 78 20.25 11.08 0.82
C LEU A 78 20.44 11.37 -0.68
N ASN A 79 21.29 10.59 -1.33
CA ASN A 79 21.50 10.60 -2.76
C ASN A 79 20.55 9.56 -3.40
N ALA A 80 19.37 10.01 -3.80
CA ALA A 80 18.38 9.18 -4.49
C ALA A 80 18.62 9.16 -6.01
N LEU A 81 18.65 7.98 -6.60
CA LEU A 81 18.83 7.75 -8.04
C LEU A 81 17.83 6.69 -8.52
N SER A 82 16.99 7.03 -9.49
CA SER A 82 16.17 6.03 -10.18
C SER A 82 17.00 5.36 -11.26
N LEU A 83 17.14 4.04 -11.17
CA LEU A 83 17.90 3.27 -12.15
C LEU A 83 17.12 3.14 -13.46
N GLY A 84 17.84 3.39 -14.55
CA GLY A 84 17.42 3.24 -15.93
C GLY A 84 18.66 3.21 -16.83
N ASP A 85 18.46 3.08 -18.13
CA ASP A 85 19.56 2.96 -19.09
C ASP A 85 20.57 4.13 -18.97
N GLY A 86 21.86 3.80 -18.85
CA GLY A 86 22.95 4.78 -18.76
C GLY A 86 23.24 5.34 -17.37
N MET A 87 22.53 4.89 -16.32
CA MET A 87 22.71 5.36 -14.95
C MET A 87 23.76 4.57 -14.13
N GLU A 88 24.34 3.52 -14.70
CA GLU A 88 25.25 2.58 -14.03
C GLU A 88 26.47 3.31 -13.45
N THR A 89 27.14 4.09 -14.30
CA THR A 89 28.36 4.82 -13.90
C THR A 89 28.09 5.87 -12.84
N THR A 90 26.92 6.50 -12.87
CA THR A 90 26.48 7.47 -11.86
C THR A 90 26.19 6.78 -10.53
N ALA A 91 25.52 5.62 -10.56
CA ALA A 91 25.24 4.82 -9.38
C ALA A 91 26.53 4.38 -8.69
N GLU A 92 27.50 3.85 -9.45
CA GLU A 92 28.80 3.43 -8.92
C GLU A 92 29.55 4.58 -8.25
N ARG A 93 29.60 5.75 -8.90
CA ARG A 93 30.23 6.96 -8.32
C ARG A 93 29.54 7.41 -7.04
N PHE A 94 28.21 7.41 -7.00
CA PHE A 94 27.45 7.79 -5.80
C PHE A 94 27.73 6.85 -4.64
N ILE A 95 27.78 5.54 -4.89
CA ILE A 95 28.14 4.56 -3.87
C ILE A 95 29.55 4.81 -3.38
N GLU A 96 30.54 4.91 -4.27
CA GLU A 96 31.94 5.09 -3.91
C GLU A 96 32.17 6.36 -3.07
N GLN A 97 31.60 7.49 -3.49
CA GLN A 97 31.69 8.75 -2.75
C GLN A 97 30.98 8.66 -1.39
N SER A 98 29.76 8.11 -1.36
CA SER A 98 28.98 8.00 -0.13
C SER A 98 29.60 7.02 0.87
N CYS A 99 30.31 5.99 0.39
CA CYS A 99 31.09 5.10 1.25
C CYS A 99 32.21 5.83 1.99
N GLN A 100 32.77 6.90 1.40
CA GLN A 100 33.82 7.72 2.03
C GLN A 100 33.23 8.80 2.95
N THR A 101 32.16 9.47 2.52
CA THR A 101 31.55 10.61 3.23
C THR A 101 30.55 10.21 4.31
N GLY A 102 30.04 8.97 4.27
CA GLY A 102 28.99 8.49 5.18
C GLY A 102 27.57 8.95 4.80
N GLU A 103 27.39 9.44 3.58
CA GLU A 103 26.08 9.77 3.02
C GLU A 103 25.25 8.52 2.72
N TRP A 104 23.95 8.68 2.47
CA TRP A 104 23.07 7.58 2.13
C TRP A 104 22.82 7.54 0.63
N VAL A 105 22.68 6.34 0.07
CA VAL A 105 22.32 6.14 -1.34
C VAL A 105 21.02 5.37 -1.41
N TYR A 106 20.08 5.86 -2.21
CA TYR A 106 18.86 5.14 -2.56
C TYR A 106 18.84 4.86 -4.06
N LEU A 107 18.88 3.58 -4.43
CA LEU A 107 18.74 3.13 -5.81
C LEU A 107 17.31 2.63 -6.03
N ALA A 108 16.52 3.39 -6.77
CA ALA A 108 15.15 3.02 -7.09
C ALA A 108 15.07 2.12 -8.33
N ASN A 109 14.05 1.27 -8.39
CA ASN A 109 13.71 0.46 -9.56
C ASN A 109 14.81 -0.52 -10.02
N CYS A 110 15.53 -1.16 -9.10
CA CYS A 110 16.62 -2.09 -9.41
C CYS A 110 16.23 -3.24 -10.36
N HIS A 111 14.96 -3.69 -10.32
CA HIS A 111 14.41 -4.68 -11.26
C HIS A 111 14.49 -4.27 -12.74
N LEU A 112 14.63 -2.98 -13.07
CA LEU A 112 14.79 -2.52 -14.44
C LEU A 112 16.20 -2.74 -14.99
N MET A 113 17.20 -2.90 -14.12
CA MET A 113 18.63 -2.96 -14.48
C MET A 113 19.28 -4.30 -14.07
N ILE A 114 18.61 -5.43 -14.33
CA ILE A 114 19.03 -6.76 -13.87
C ILE A 114 20.48 -7.13 -14.23
N GLN A 115 20.94 -6.76 -15.42
CA GLN A 115 22.32 -7.06 -15.84
C GLN A 115 23.35 -6.33 -14.98
N TRP A 116 23.11 -5.05 -14.66
CA TRP A 116 23.98 -4.26 -13.80
C TRP A 116 23.91 -4.68 -12.33
N MET A 117 22.83 -5.32 -11.89
CA MET A 117 22.75 -5.84 -10.51
C MET A 117 23.85 -6.85 -10.19
N VAL A 118 24.40 -7.57 -11.18
CA VAL A 118 25.57 -8.44 -10.99
C VAL A 118 26.80 -7.62 -10.60
N ARG A 119 26.99 -6.44 -11.20
CA ARG A 119 28.06 -5.51 -10.83
C ARG A 119 27.84 -4.93 -9.43
N LEU A 120 26.59 -4.60 -9.09
CA LEU A 120 26.26 -4.15 -7.73
C LEU A 120 26.55 -5.22 -6.68
N GLU A 121 26.33 -6.50 -6.99
CA GLU A 121 26.69 -7.62 -6.12
C GLU A 121 28.18 -7.57 -5.77
N GLU A 122 29.07 -7.46 -6.76
CA GLU A 122 30.52 -7.34 -6.55
C GLU A 122 30.90 -6.16 -5.65
N ILE A 123 30.25 -5.00 -5.85
CA ILE A 123 30.45 -3.81 -5.01
C ILE A 123 30.06 -4.08 -3.56
N ILE A 124 28.90 -4.71 -3.33
CA ILE A 124 28.42 -5.06 -1.99
C ILE A 124 29.36 -6.08 -1.32
N GLU A 125 29.91 -7.04 -2.07
CA GLU A 125 30.91 -7.96 -1.52
C GLU A 125 32.19 -7.24 -1.07
N GLY A 126 32.58 -6.18 -1.79
CA GLY A 126 33.71 -5.34 -1.47
C GLY A 126 33.61 -4.65 -0.10
N PHE A 127 32.41 -4.36 0.39
CA PHE A 127 32.18 -3.67 1.67
C PHE A 127 32.72 -4.45 2.89
N THR A 128 32.72 -5.78 2.81
CA THR A 128 33.21 -6.63 3.91
C THR A 128 34.68 -7.02 3.74
N ASN A 129 35.14 -7.15 2.49
CA ASN A 129 36.41 -7.79 2.18
C ASN A 129 37.56 -6.80 1.95
N ASN A 130 37.29 -5.66 1.30
CA ASN A 130 38.34 -4.81 0.74
C ASN A 130 38.30 -3.37 1.27
N GLN A 131 37.11 -2.80 1.45
CA GLN A 131 36.96 -1.38 1.79
C GLN A 131 35.73 -1.19 2.67
N GLN A 132 35.96 -1.08 3.98
CA GLN A 132 34.88 -0.88 4.93
C GLN A 132 34.27 0.52 4.72
N PRO A 133 32.97 0.63 4.42
CA PRO A 133 32.33 1.93 4.28
C PRO A 133 32.29 2.69 5.61
N HIS A 134 32.20 4.01 5.52
CA HIS A 134 31.99 4.88 6.66
C HIS A 134 30.81 4.37 7.52
N SER A 135 30.92 4.44 8.85
CA SER A 135 29.95 3.83 9.77
C SER A 135 28.50 4.33 9.60
N ASN A 136 28.34 5.59 9.16
CA ASN A 136 27.05 6.21 8.85
C ASN A 136 26.48 5.87 7.46
N PHE A 137 27.30 5.34 6.54
CA PHE A 137 26.86 5.00 5.18
C PHE A 137 25.72 3.99 5.23
N ARG A 138 24.70 4.16 4.38
CA ARG A 138 23.64 3.18 4.17
C ARG A 138 23.30 3.10 2.69
N LEU A 139 23.18 1.87 2.20
CA LEU A 139 22.70 1.57 0.85
C LEU A 139 21.26 1.06 0.92
N PHE A 140 20.33 1.82 0.35
CA PHE A 140 18.93 1.46 0.20
C PHE A 140 18.66 1.11 -1.26
N LEU A 141 17.93 0.02 -1.48
CA LEU A 141 17.53 -0.47 -2.79
C LEU A 141 16.02 -0.59 -2.84
N SER A 142 15.37 -0.30 -3.95
CA SER A 142 13.97 -0.69 -4.18
C SER A 142 13.78 -1.49 -5.46
N SER A 143 12.99 -2.55 -5.36
CA SER A 143 12.76 -3.46 -6.48
C SER A 143 11.40 -4.14 -6.39
N LYS A 144 10.74 -4.31 -7.53
CA LYS A 144 9.71 -5.34 -7.67
C LYS A 144 10.37 -6.72 -7.68
N PRO A 145 9.68 -7.79 -7.24
CA PRO A 145 10.18 -9.15 -7.40
C PRO A 145 10.52 -9.46 -8.86
N HIS A 146 11.70 -10.03 -9.11
CA HIS A 146 12.11 -10.42 -10.45
C HIS A 146 12.88 -11.76 -10.39
N PRO A 147 12.56 -12.76 -11.23
CA PRO A 147 13.13 -14.11 -11.12
C PRO A 147 14.64 -14.18 -11.36
N LYS A 148 15.19 -13.21 -12.10
CA LYS A 148 16.63 -13.11 -12.38
C LYS A 148 17.36 -12.12 -11.46
N PHE A 149 16.68 -11.59 -10.42
CA PHE A 149 17.33 -10.69 -9.48
C PHE A 149 18.43 -11.45 -8.71
N PRO A 150 19.64 -10.90 -8.51
CA PRO A 150 20.73 -11.63 -7.87
C PRO A 150 20.39 -12.09 -6.44
N ILE A 151 20.44 -13.41 -6.23
CA ILE A 151 20.11 -14.03 -4.95
C ILE A 151 21.09 -13.59 -3.87
N THR A 152 22.36 -13.40 -4.19
CA THR A 152 23.39 -12.97 -3.23
C THR A 152 23.07 -11.60 -2.63
N ILE A 153 22.60 -10.65 -3.44
CA ILE A 153 22.15 -9.34 -2.93
C ILE A 153 20.99 -9.55 -1.96
N LEU A 154 20.01 -10.38 -2.32
CA LEU A 154 18.90 -10.70 -1.43
C LEU A 154 19.38 -11.36 -0.15
N GLN A 155 20.32 -12.31 -0.19
CA GLN A 155 20.85 -12.99 0.99
C GLN A 155 21.61 -12.04 1.91
N LYS A 156 22.46 -11.17 1.35
CA LYS A 156 23.26 -10.20 2.10
C LYS A 156 22.44 -9.02 2.60
N SER A 157 21.36 -8.65 1.92
CA SER A 157 20.55 -7.49 2.30
C SER A 157 19.57 -7.81 3.43
N ARG A 158 19.10 -6.75 4.11
CA ARG A 158 17.88 -6.82 4.92
C ARG A 158 16.68 -6.56 4.01
N LYS A 159 15.77 -7.52 3.94
CA LYS A 159 14.56 -7.44 3.12
C LYS A 159 13.44 -6.79 3.91
N ILE A 160 12.77 -5.81 3.32
CA ILE A 160 11.57 -5.15 3.87
C ILE A 160 10.51 -5.21 2.78
N THR A 161 9.34 -5.73 3.09
CA THR A 161 8.18 -5.63 2.19
C THR A 161 7.40 -4.37 2.54
N THR A 162 7.23 -3.47 1.59
CA THR A 162 6.34 -2.32 1.74
C THR A 162 5.02 -2.68 1.10
N GLU A 163 4.07 -3.12 1.91
CA GLU A 163 2.71 -3.44 1.50
C GLU A 163 1.80 -2.26 1.86
N PRO A 164 0.83 -1.90 0.99
CA PRO A 164 -0.21 -0.96 1.37
C PRO A 164 -1.01 -1.55 2.55
N PRO A 165 -1.50 -0.71 3.46
CA PRO A 165 -2.32 -1.20 4.56
C PRO A 165 -3.59 -1.87 4.01
N GLN A 166 -3.90 -3.06 4.50
CA GLN A 166 -5.10 -3.77 4.10
C GLN A 166 -6.32 -3.29 4.91
N GLY A 167 -7.43 -3.19 4.20
CA GLY A 167 -8.74 -2.82 4.70
C GLY A 167 -9.05 -1.32 4.67
N LEU A 168 -10.34 -0.98 4.65
CA LEU A 168 -10.84 0.38 4.49
C LEU A 168 -10.40 1.27 5.65
N LYS A 169 -10.52 0.77 6.88
CA LYS A 169 -10.09 1.48 8.09
C LYS A 169 -8.61 1.85 8.03
N SER A 170 -7.75 0.89 7.69
CA SER A 170 -6.30 1.10 7.68
C SER A 170 -5.89 2.08 6.57
N ASN A 171 -6.54 2.01 5.41
CA ASN A 171 -6.34 2.97 4.32
C ASN A 171 -6.78 4.39 4.71
N LEU A 172 -7.95 4.55 5.34
CA LEU A 172 -8.42 5.84 5.82
C LEU A 172 -7.48 6.44 6.87
N LEU A 173 -7.06 5.66 7.88
CA LEU A 173 -6.10 6.13 8.89
C LEU A 173 -4.78 6.57 8.25
N ARG A 174 -4.32 5.85 7.21
CA ARG A 174 -3.12 6.23 6.45
C ARG A 174 -3.28 7.58 5.76
N LEU A 175 -4.39 7.80 5.06
CA LEU A 175 -4.66 9.07 4.38
C LEU A 175 -4.78 10.25 5.37
N TYR A 176 -5.39 10.01 6.52
CA TYR A 176 -5.58 11.03 7.55
C TYR A 176 -4.33 11.28 8.42
N LYS A 177 -3.34 10.39 8.38
CA LYS A 177 -2.12 10.47 9.21
C LYS A 177 -1.30 11.75 8.98
N PHE A 178 -1.28 12.26 7.76
CA PHE A 178 -0.45 13.42 7.37
C PHE A 178 -1.23 14.73 7.29
N LEU A 179 -2.54 14.71 7.53
CA LEU A 179 -3.36 15.91 7.56
C LEU A 179 -3.15 16.68 8.87
N THR A 180 -3.25 18.00 8.82
CA THR A 180 -3.26 18.85 10.01
C THR A 180 -4.58 19.61 10.14
N ASN A 181 -4.94 19.98 11.36
CA ASN A 181 -6.11 20.84 11.58
C ASN A 181 -6.00 22.17 10.81
N ASP A 182 -4.79 22.73 10.71
CA ASP A 182 -4.55 23.97 9.96
C ASP A 182 -4.82 23.79 8.47
N GLN A 183 -4.43 22.66 7.88
CA GLN A 183 -4.75 22.35 6.48
C GLN A 183 -6.26 22.20 6.27
N LEU A 184 -6.97 21.57 7.20
CA LEU A 184 -8.43 21.40 7.11
C LEU A 184 -9.18 22.72 7.24
N GLN A 185 -8.67 23.66 8.04
CA GLN A 185 -9.32 24.96 8.29
C GLN A 185 -8.93 26.02 7.25
N SER A 186 -7.73 25.95 6.68
CA SER A 186 -7.28 26.85 5.60
C SER A 186 -7.82 26.48 4.22
N ALA A 187 -8.49 25.32 4.10
CA ALA A 187 -9.08 24.87 2.85
C ALA A 187 -10.23 25.78 2.37
N PRO A 188 -10.45 25.92 1.05
CA PRO A 188 -11.59 26.65 0.51
C PRO A 188 -12.89 25.97 0.94
N ARG A 189 -13.82 26.76 1.51
CA ARG A 189 -15.11 26.28 2.05
C ARG A 189 -14.91 25.07 2.98
N PRO A 190 -14.29 25.25 4.16
CA PRO A 190 -13.80 24.16 5.02
C PRO A 190 -14.82 23.05 5.31
N HIS A 191 -16.07 23.42 5.60
CA HIS A 191 -17.14 22.46 5.89
C HIS A 191 -17.46 21.55 4.68
N LEU A 192 -17.48 22.10 3.47
CA LEU A 192 -17.69 21.33 2.24
C LEU A 192 -16.47 20.47 1.92
N TYR A 193 -15.29 21.07 2.02
CA TYR A 193 -14.03 20.40 1.78
C TYR A 193 -13.87 19.16 2.65
N LYS A 194 -14.10 19.25 3.97
CA LYS A 194 -13.92 18.13 4.89
C LYS A 194 -14.87 16.96 4.60
N LYS A 195 -16.14 17.24 4.29
CA LYS A 195 -17.12 16.21 3.90
C LYS A 195 -16.70 15.50 2.60
N LEU A 196 -16.32 16.27 1.59
CA LEU A 196 -15.90 15.74 0.30
C LEU A 196 -14.55 15.03 0.36
N LEU A 197 -13.64 15.50 1.21
CA LEU A 197 -12.36 14.84 1.48
C LEU A 197 -12.59 13.47 2.12
N PHE A 198 -13.48 13.36 3.11
CA PHE A 198 -13.82 12.06 3.72
C PHE A 198 -14.42 11.12 2.68
N SER A 199 -15.37 11.63 1.87
CA SER A 199 -15.96 10.86 0.78
C SER A 199 -14.90 10.37 -0.21
N LEU A 200 -14.03 11.28 -0.70
CA LEU A 200 -12.94 10.96 -1.62
C LEU A 200 -11.94 9.94 -1.01
N SER A 201 -11.66 10.05 0.28
CA SER A 201 -10.76 9.12 1.00
C SER A 201 -11.34 7.71 1.07
N LEU A 202 -12.64 7.60 1.34
CA LEU A 202 -13.32 6.29 1.33
C LEU A 202 -13.46 5.76 -0.11
N PHE A 203 -13.72 6.61 -1.09
CA PHE A 203 -13.74 6.25 -2.52
C PHE A 203 -12.40 5.61 -2.92
N HIS A 204 -11.29 6.31 -2.66
CA HIS A 204 -9.95 5.79 -2.94
C HIS A 204 -9.68 4.46 -2.23
N SER A 205 -10.02 4.39 -0.94
CA SER A 205 -9.86 3.16 -0.14
C SER A 205 -10.66 1.99 -0.71
N VAL A 206 -11.89 2.23 -1.18
CA VAL A 206 -12.72 1.21 -1.84
C VAL A 206 -12.12 0.75 -3.15
N LEU A 207 -11.60 1.66 -3.99
CA LEU A 207 -10.98 1.26 -5.26
C LEU A 207 -9.76 0.34 -5.05
N LEU A 208 -8.91 0.67 -4.07
CA LEU A 208 -7.76 -0.14 -3.68
C LEU A 208 -8.19 -1.54 -3.20
N GLU A 209 -9.05 -1.58 -2.19
CA GLU A 209 -9.42 -2.82 -1.50
C GLU A 209 -10.40 -3.68 -2.30
N ARG A 210 -11.10 -3.13 -3.30
CA ARG A 210 -11.99 -3.89 -4.18
C ARG A 210 -11.25 -4.95 -4.99
N SER A 211 -9.95 -4.78 -5.23
CA SER A 211 -9.09 -5.79 -5.85
C SER A 211 -9.08 -7.12 -5.09
N LYS A 212 -9.40 -7.14 -3.79
CA LYS A 212 -9.49 -8.36 -2.98
C LYS A 212 -10.51 -9.37 -3.51
N PHE A 213 -11.52 -8.91 -4.26
CA PHE A 213 -12.55 -9.79 -4.84
C PHE A 213 -12.12 -10.43 -6.17
N GLY A 214 -10.86 -10.25 -6.59
CA GLY A 214 -10.36 -10.76 -7.87
C GLY A 214 -11.18 -10.22 -9.04
N THR A 215 -11.54 -11.11 -9.97
CA THR A 215 -12.33 -10.77 -11.16
C THR A 215 -13.77 -10.34 -10.86
N LEU A 216 -14.29 -10.61 -9.65
CA LEU A 216 -15.58 -10.07 -9.21
C LEU A 216 -15.46 -8.62 -8.73
N GLY A 217 -14.25 -8.18 -8.38
CA GLY A 217 -13.92 -6.81 -8.02
C GLY A 217 -13.69 -5.95 -9.26
N TRP A 218 -12.64 -6.30 -10.00
CA TRP A 218 -12.21 -5.66 -11.25
C TRP A 218 -11.92 -6.73 -12.29
N ASN A 219 -12.34 -6.52 -13.54
CA ASN A 219 -11.99 -7.44 -14.62
C ASN A 219 -10.48 -7.48 -14.86
N ILE A 220 -9.82 -6.32 -14.74
CA ILE A 220 -8.37 -6.16 -14.89
C ILE A 220 -7.79 -5.58 -13.58
N PRO A 221 -6.68 -6.11 -13.05
CA PRO A 221 -6.04 -5.55 -11.87
C PRO A 221 -5.43 -4.18 -12.20
N TYR A 222 -5.90 -3.14 -11.51
CA TYR A 222 -5.41 -1.76 -11.66
C TYR A 222 -4.58 -1.34 -10.46
N ASP A 223 -3.42 -0.74 -10.73
CA ASP A 223 -2.51 -0.19 -9.73
C ASP A 223 -2.90 1.25 -9.38
N PHE A 224 -4.00 1.45 -8.65
CA PHE A 224 -4.33 2.76 -8.06
C PHE A 224 -3.33 3.10 -6.95
N ASN A 225 -2.95 4.37 -6.82
CA ASN A 225 -1.90 4.78 -5.88
C ASN A 225 -2.15 6.17 -5.26
N ASP A 226 -1.28 6.54 -4.33
CA ASP A 226 -1.40 7.79 -3.56
C ASP A 226 -1.29 9.05 -4.43
N SER A 227 -0.65 8.97 -5.60
CA SER A 227 -0.61 10.10 -6.55
C SER A 227 -1.99 10.36 -7.15
N ASP A 228 -2.76 9.31 -7.44
CA ASP A 228 -4.13 9.46 -7.95
C ASP A 228 -5.02 10.15 -6.90
N PHE A 229 -4.86 9.80 -5.62
CA PHE A 229 -5.54 10.46 -4.51
C PHE A 229 -5.10 11.93 -4.35
N ALA A 230 -3.80 12.19 -4.31
CA ALA A 230 -3.26 13.55 -4.13
C ALA A 230 -3.68 14.50 -5.27
N ILE A 231 -3.70 14.03 -6.51
CA ILE A 231 -4.22 14.80 -7.65
C ILE A 231 -5.70 15.07 -7.47
N SER A 232 -6.49 14.08 -7.08
CA SER A 232 -7.93 14.22 -6.87
C SER A 232 -8.27 15.18 -5.72
N GLU A 233 -7.51 15.15 -4.62
CA GLU A 233 -7.62 16.10 -3.51
C GLU A 233 -7.29 17.53 -3.98
N ASN A 234 -6.24 17.70 -4.79
CA ASN A 234 -5.88 18.99 -5.37
C ASN A 234 -6.95 19.52 -6.32
N ILE A 235 -7.51 18.66 -7.18
CA ILE A 235 -8.65 19.01 -8.03
C ILE A 235 -9.82 19.48 -7.17
N LEU A 236 -10.15 18.75 -6.10
CA LEU A 236 -11.21 19.13 -5.17
C LEU A 236 -10.96 20.51 -4.55
N LYS A 237 -9.74 20.79 -4.07
CA LYS A 237 -9.37 22.11 -3.51
C LYS A 237 -9.52 23.23 -4.55
N LEU A 238 -8.93 23.05 -5.73
CA LEU A 238 -9.00 24.04 -6.81
C LEU A 238 -10.44 24.30 -7.24
N TYR A 239 -11.25 23.25 -7.33
CA TYR A 239 -12.66 23.36 -7.72
C TYR A 239 -13.48 24.15 -6.70
N LEU A 240 -13.26 23.91 -5.40
CA LEU A 240 -13.92 24.62 -4.31
C LEU A 240 -13.45 26.08 -4.15
N ASP A 241 -12.22 26.40 -4.58
CA ASP A 241 -11.68 27.77 -4.54
C ASP A 241 -12.18 28.62 -5.73
N HIS A 242 -12.21 28.05 -6.94
CA HIS A 242 -12.57 28.76 -8.16
C HIS A 242 -14.07 29.00 -8.31
N ASP A 243 -14.92 28.02 -7.94
CA ASP A 243 -16.35 28.14 -8.13
C ASP A 243 -16.98 28.97 -7.00
N LYS A 244 -17.05 30.29 -7.18
CA LYS A 244 -17.70 31.21 -6.23
C LYS A 244 -19.23 31.07 -6.20
N SER A 245 -19.82 30.32 -7.14
CA SER A 245 -21.23 29.99 -7.05
C SER A 245 -21.44 28.96 -5.95
N ASP A 246 -22.55 29.03 -5.22
CA ASP A 246 -22.88 28.02 -4.20
C ASP A 246 -23.31 26.68 -4.82
N GLN A 247 -23.24 26.54 -6.15
CA GLN A 247 -23.64 25.35 -6.90
C GLN A 247 -22.42 24.62 -7.46
N ILE A 248 -22.03 23.54 -6.79
CA ILE A 248 -20.97 22.64 -7.26
C ILE A 248 -21.44 21.94 -8.55
N GLN A 249 -20.70 22.08 -9.67
CA GLN A 249 -21.00 21.31 -10.88
C GLN A 249 -20.45 19.88 -10.73
N TRP A 250 -21.27 19.02 -10.16
CA TRP A 250 -20.92 17.63 -9.84
C TRP A 250 -20.43 16.85 -11.06
N ASP A 251 -21.02 17.03 -12.24
CA ASP A 251 -20.62 16.31 -13.46
C ASP A 251 -19.17 16.59 -13.82
N ALA A 252 -18.76 17.87 -13.82
CA ALA A 252 -17.39 18.25 -14.12
C ALA A 252 -16.40 17.67 -13.10
N LEU A 253 -16.71 17.79 -11.80
CA LEU A 253 -15.86 17.26 -10.73
C LEU A 253 -15.69 15.74 -10.84
N ARG A 254 -16.79 15.02 -11.13
CA ARG A 254 -16.78 13.56 -11.29
C ARG A 254 -15.96 13.12 -12.50
N VAL A 255 -16.07 13.80 -13.64
CA VAL A 255 -15.26 13.51 -14.83
C VAL A 255 -13.78 13.75 -14.56
N LEU A 256 -13.41 14.87 -13.93
CA LEU A 256 -12.01 15.17 -13.59
C LEU A 256 -11.39 14.09 -12.69
N ILE A 257 -12.15 13.60 -11.70
CA ILE A 257 -11.64 12.59 -10.77
C ILE A 257 -11.72 11.19 -11.39
N ALA A 258 -12.90 10.72 -11.75
CA ALA A 258 -13.10 9.35 -12.20
C ALA A 258 -12.55 9.08 -13.61
N ASP A 259 -12.82 9.94 -14.60
CA ASP A 259 -12.46 9.64 -15.98
C ASP A 259 -11.02 10.04 -16.32
N ILE A 260 -10.57 11.17 -15.77
CA ILE A 260 -9.22 11.70 -16.04
C ILE A 260 -8.20 11.17 -15.04
N SER A 261 -8.44 11.32 -13.72
CA SER A 261 -7.43 10.95 -12.72
C SER A 261 -7.31 9.44 -12.55
N TYR A 262 -8.41 8.75 -12.26
CA TYR A 262 -8.41 7.29 -12.11
C TYR A 262 -8.59 6.55 -13.44
N GLY A 263 -9.42 7.09 -14.33
CA GLY A 263 -9.82 6.46 -15.60
C GLY A 263 -8.72 6.39 -16.65
N GLY A 264 -7.61 7.12 -16.46
CA GLY A 264 -6.39 6.93 -17.23
C GLY A 264 -5.76 5.54 -17.05
N ARG A 265 -6.05 4.86 -15.92
CA ARG A 265 -5.58 3.49 -15.65
C ARG A 265 -6.57 2.41 -16.07
N VAL A 266 -7.86 2.74 -16.07
CA VAL A 266 -8.93 1.77 -16.31
C VAL A 266 -9.11 1.55 -17.79
N THR A 267 -8.85 0.33 -18.26
CA THR A 267 -8.88 -0.02 -19.69
C THR A 267 -10.15 -0.75 -20.12
N ASP A 268 -10.87 -1.39 -19.19
CA ASP A 268 -12.09 -2.14 -19.47
C ASP A 268 -13.34 -1.27 -19.30
N ASP A 269 -14.30 -1.39 -20.23
CA ASP A 269 -15.51 -0.56 -20.25
C ASP A 269 -16.46 -0.86 -19.07
N MET A 270 -16.52 -2.12 -18.62
CA MET A 270 -17.35 -2.50 -17.48
C MET A 270 -16.72 -2.02 -16.17
N ASP A 271 -15.40 -2.08 -16.05
CA ASP A 271 -14.68 -1.49 -14.93
C ASP A 271 -14.81 0.05 -14.90
N ARG A 272 -14.77 0.72 -16.06
CA ARG A 272 -15.07 2.17 -16.18
C ARG A 272 -16.48 2.49 -15.68
N ARG A 273 -17.47 1.64 -16.02
CA ARG A 273 -18.83 1.79 -15.51
C ARG A 273 -18.90 1.65 -14.00
N VAL A 274 -18.19 0.68 -13.41
CA VAL A 274 -18.11 0.50 -11.94
C VAL A 274 -17.51 1.74 -11.29
N LEU A 275 -16.41 2.26 -11.83
CA LEU A 275 -15.76 3.49 -11.35
C LEU A 275 -16.73 4.69 -11.40
N SER A 276 -17.48 4.83 -12.50
CA SER A 276 -18.49 5.88 -12.65
C SER A 276 -19.63 5.75 -11.62
N VAL A 277 -20.11 4.53 -11.35
CA VAL A 277 -21.13 4.30 -10.32
C VAL A 277 -20.62 4.73 -8.94
N TYR A 278 -19.39 4.36 -8.59
CA TYR A 278 -18.79 4.79 -7.33
C TYR A 278 -18.67 6.31 -7.25
N ILE A 279 -18.07 6.99 -8.23
CA ILE A 279 -17.89 8.44 -8.11
C ILE A 279 -19.23 9.18 -8.03
N ASN A 280 -20.27 8.70 -8.72
CA ASN A 280 -21.61 9.26 -8.65
C ASN A 280 -22.24 9.13 -7.27
N GLN A 281 -22.00 8.01 -6.58
CA GLN A 281 -22.47 7.77 -5.21
C GLN A 281 -21.68 8.58 -4.18
N TYR A 282 -20.39 8.80 -4.40
CA TYR A 282 -19.52 9.45 -3.43
C TYR A 282 -19.50 10.98 -3.56
N LEU A 283 -19.58 11.51 -4.78
CA LEU A 283 -19.60 12.94 -5.07
C LEU A 283 -20.94 13.34 -5.67
N ASN A 284 -21.85 13.75 -4.78
CA ASN A 284 -23.15 14.31 -5.14
C ASN A 284 -23.65 15.28 -4.07
N MET A 285 -24.76 15.96 -4.38
CA MET A 285 -25.39 16.93 -3.50
C MET A 285 -25.79 16.34 -2.14
N ASN A 286 -26.29 15.10 -2.10
CA ASN A 286 -26.71 14.44 -0.86
C ASN A 286 -25.52 14.17 0.08
N ALA A 287 -24.33 13.89 -0.46
CA ALA A 287 -23.11 13.72 0.31
C ALA A 287 -22.74 14.97 1.14
N VAL A 288 -23.17 16.14 0.67
CA VAL A 288 -22.93 17.42 1.34
C VAL A 288 -24.08 17.80 2.27
N GLU A 289 -25.32 17.63 1.83
CA GLU A 289 -26.50 18.15 2.51
C GLU A 289 -27.05 17.21 3.58
N GLN A 290 -27.02 15.91 3.33
CA GLN A 290 -27.60 14.93 4.22
C GLN A 290 -26.68 14.66 5.42
N LYS A 291 -27.26 14.71 6.62
CA LYS A 291 -26.56 14.27 7.84
C LYS A 291 -26.34 12.76 7.79
N ASN A 292 -25.12 12.32 8.07
CA ASN A 292 -24.72 10.92 8.04
C ASN A 292 -25.07 10.25 6.71
N TYR A 293 -24.76 10.92 5.60
CA TYR A 293 -24.96 10.36 4.26
C TYR A 293 -24.22 9.02 4.14
N LYS A 294 -24.96 7.95 3.83
CA LYS A 294 -24.42 6.61 3.68
C LYS A 294 -23.63 6.53 2.38
N LEU A 295 -22.34 6.24 2.48
CA LEU A 295 -21.46 6.04 1.33
C LEU A 295 -21.46 4.58 0.86
N SER A 296 -22.12 3.70 1.59
CA SER A 296 -22.20 2.29 1.28
C SER A 296 -23.54 1.67 1.67
N SER A 297 -23.77 0.42 1.27
CA SER A 297 -24.93 -0.36 1.69
C SER A 297 -24.85 -0.73 3.18
N ASP A 298 -23.63 -0.82 3.72
CA ASP A 298 -23.41 -1.00 5.16
C ASP A 298 -23.59 0.32 5.93
N GLU A 299 -24.37 0.28 7.01
CA GLU A 299 -24.76 1.47 7.77
C GLU A 299 -23.61 2.15 8.51
N ARG A 300 -22.48 1.46 8.71
CA ARG A 300 -21.32 1.99 9.42
C ARG A 300 -20.49 2.94 8.56
N TYR A 301 -20.62 2.86 7.24
CA TYR A 301 -19.82 3.66 6.30
C TYR A 301 -20.63 4.86 5.81
N PHE A 302 -20.52 5.96 6.55
CA PHE A 302 -21.18 7.22 6.27
C PHE A 302 -20.23 8.40 6.47
N ILE A 303 -20.59 9.56 5.91
CA ILE A 303 -19.85 10.81 6.13
C ILE A 303 -20.09 11.30 7.57
N PRO A 304 -19.06 11.33 8.44
CA PRO A 304 -19.23 11.75 9.82
C PRO A 304 -19.58 13.24 9.92
N VAL A 305 -20.08 13.65 11.07
CA VAL A 305 -20.39 15.06 11.35
C VAL A 305 -19.10 15.88 11.32
N ASP A 306 -19.20 17.11 10.82
CA ASP A 306 -18.03 17.99 10.74
C ASP A 306 -17.42 18.27 12.13
N GLY A 307 -16.09 18.25 12.19
CA GLY A 307 -15.32 18.35 13.41
C GLY A 307 -13.84 18.63 13.14
N ASP A 308 -13.02 18.40 14.16
CA ASP A 308 -11.57 18.44 14.09
C ASP A 308 -10.99 17.10 13.58
N LEU A 309 -9.71 17.09 13.24
CA LEU A 309 -9.03 15.89 12.74
C LEU A 309 -9.16 14.70 13.72
N ASP A 310 -9.15 14.96 15.03
CA ASP A 310 -9.30 13.93 16.06
C ASP A 310 -10.67 13.27 16.04
N SER A 311 -11.74 14.03 15.77
CA SER A 311 -13.09 13.46 15.60
C SER A 311 -13.16 12.50 14.41
N TYR A 312 -12.55 12.85 13.27
CA TYR A 312 -12.46 11.96 12.11
C TYR A 312 -11.62 10.71 12.43
N ASN A 313 -10.47 10.86 13.07
CA ASN A 313 -9.62 9.74 13.46
C ASN A 313 -10.31 8.78 14.44
N LYS A 314 -11.08 9.30 15.41
CA LYS A 314 -11.91 8.49 16.31
C LYS A 314 -12.95 7.70 15.55
N PHE A 315 -13.70 8.36 14.67
CA PHE A 315 -14.70 7.70 13.83
C PHE A 315 -14.09 6.58 12.98
N ILE A 316 -12.96 6.84 12.30
CA ILE A 316 -12.27 5.84 11.49
C ILE A 316 -11.77 4.67 12.37
N THR A 317 -11.32 4.96 13.59
CA THR A 317 -10.85 3.92 14.52
C THR A 317 -11.97 2.98 14.99
N GLU A 318 -13.21 3.47 15.05
CA GLU A 318 -14.40 2.69 15.42
C GLU A 318 -14.89 1.76 14.29
N LEU A 319 -14.43 1.96 13.05
CA LEU A 319 -14.76 1.07 11.94
C LEU A 319 -14.26 -0.37 12.18
N PRO A 320 -14.96 -1.38 11.62
CA PRO A 320 -14.55 -2.77 11.76
C PRO A 320 -13.18 -2.99 11.10
N ASN A 321 -12.41 -3.95 11.63
CA ASN A 321 -11.13 -4.36 11.01
C ASN A 321 -11.35 -5.30 9.81
N ASP A 322 -12.45 -6.06 9.82
CA ASP A 322 -12.86 -6.89 8.69
C ASP A 322 -13.91 -6.13 7.87
N ASP A 323 -13.59 -5.80 6.62
CA ASP A 323 -14.50 -5.05 5.78
C ASP A 323 -15.55 -5.95 5.13
N PRO A 324 -16.85 -5.74 5.44
CA PRO A 324 -17.92 -6.54 4.87
C PRO A 324 -18.06 -6.26 3.36
N PRO A 325 -18.51 -7.24 2.56
CA PRO A 325 -18.70 -7.05 1.12
C PRO A 325 -19.70 -5.91 0.82
N GLU A 326 -20.68 -5.70 1.69
CA GLU A 326 -21.64 -4.60 1.60
C GLU A 326 -20.96 -3.22 1.64
N ALA A 327 -19.81 -3.09 2.33
CA ALA A 327 -19.01 -1.85 2.34
C ALA A 327 -18.53 -1.46 0.92
N PHE A 328 -18.38 -2.45 0.04
CA PHE A 328 -17.98 -2.29 -1.35
C PHE A 328 -19.16 -2.32 -2.31
N GLY A 329 -20.41 -2.45 -1.84
CA GLY A 329 -21.55 -2.73 -2.72
C GLY A 329 -21.46 -4.08 -3.42
N GLN A 330 -20.73 -5.04 -2.83
CA GLN A 330 -20.60 -6.41 -3.33
C GLN A 330 -21.56 -7.36 -2.61
N HIS A 331 -21.92 -8.44 -3.30
CA HIS A 331 -22.67 -9.54 -2.68
C HIS A 331 -21.74 -10.42 -1.83
N SER A 332 -22.26 -11.04 -0.76
CA SER A 332 -21.51 -11.91 0.16
C SER A 332 -20.78 -13.07 -0.53
N ASN A 333 -21.32 -13.58 -1.63
CA ASN A 333 -20.68 -14.61 -2.46
C ASN A 333 -19.32 -14.17 -3.05
N ALA A 334 -19.11 -12.88 -3.30
CA ALA A 334 -17.83 -12.39 -3.79
C ALA A 334 -16.74 -12.52 -2.72
N ASP A 335 -17.08 -12.22 -1.46
CA ASP A 335 -16.18 -12.43 -0.33
C ASP A 335 -15.90 -13.93 -0.13
N ILE A 336 -16.92 -14.80 -0.18
CA ILE A 336 -16.72 -16.25 -0.10
C ILE A 336 -15.74 -16.74 -1.19
N SER A 337 -15.92 -16.30 -2.44
CA SER A 337 -15.05 -16.70 -3.55
C SER A 337 -13.61 -16.23 -3.36
N SER A 338 -13.42 -14.98 -2.92
CA SER A 338 -12.11 -14.42 -2.56
C SER A 338 -11.43 -15.21 -1.45
N GLN A 339 -12.14 -15.50 -0.35
CA GLN A 339 -11.59 -16.25 0.77
C GLN A 339 -11.21 -17.69 0.39
N ILE A 340 -11.96 -18.32 -0.51
CA ILE A 340 -11.61 -19.63 -1.06
C ILE A 340 -10.29 -19.54 -1.85
N SER A 341 -10.17 -18.56 -2.77
CA SER A 341 -8.94 -18.35 -3.55
C SER A 341 -7.73 -18.14 -2.64
N ASN A 342 -7.82 -17.19 -1.70
CA ASN A 342 -6.75 -16.91 -0.75
C ASN A 342 -6.37 -18.15 0.08
N SER A 343 -7.36 -18.97 0.46
CA SER A 343 -7.12 -20.20 1.20
C SER A 343 -6.39 -21.25 0.36
N ILE A 344 -6.69 -21.35 -0.94
CA ILE A 344 -5.98 -22.22 -1.88
C ILE A 344 -4.54 -21.73 -2.05
N ASP A 345 -4.34 -20.43 -2.32
CA ASP A 345 -3.01 -19.84 -2.51
C ASP A 345 -2.10 -20.05 -1.29
N LEU A 346 -2.66 -19.92 -0.08
CA LEU A 346 -1.94 -20.19 1.16
C LEU A 346 -1.57 -21.67 1.30
N LEU A 347 -2.49 -22.58 0.96
CA LEU A 347 -2.21 -24.02 1.02
C LEU A 347 -1.17 -24.45 -0.02
N ASP A 348 -1.22 -23.90 -1.23
CA ASP A 348 -0.24 -24.15 -2.28
C ASP A 348 1.15 -23.61 -1.89
N SER A 349 1.19 -22.44 -1.26
CA SER A 349 2.41 -21.89 -0.68
C SER A 349 2.99 -22.80 0.41
N LEU A 350 2.15 -23.37 1.28
CA LEU A 350 2.59 -24.33 2.30
C LEU A 350 3.14 -25.62 1.67
N ILE A 351 2.52 -26.12 0.59
CA ILE A 351 3.01 -27.29 -0.14
C ILE A 351 4.38 -26.99 -0.76
N ALA A 352 4.55 -25.83 -1.39
CA ALA A 352 5.82 -25.43 -2.00
C ALA A 352 6.96 -25.27 -0.98
N LEU A 353 6.65 -24.85 0.25
CA LEU A 353 7.61 -24.74 1.35
C LEU A 353 7.89 -26.07 2.06
N THR A 354 7.04 -27.08 1.86
CA THR A 354 7.28 -28.40 2.44
C THR A 354 8.43 -29.04 1.66
N PRO A 355 9.55 -29.44 2.32
CA PRO A 355 10.60 -30.14 1.63
C PRO A 355 9.98 -31.36 0.94
N MET A 356 10.23 -31.53 -0.35
CA MET A 356 9.92 -32.79 -1.04
C MET A 356 10.75 -33.87 -0.35
N GLN A 357 10.24 -34.44 0.75
CA GLN A 357 10.62 -35.78 1.13
C GLN A 357 10.28 -36.61 -0.08
N SER A 358 11.31 -37.17 -0.70
CA SER A 358 11.17 -38.22 -1.70
C SER A 358 10.08 -39.15 -1.18
N SER A 359 8.92 -39.12 -1.86
CA SER A 359 7.94 -40.17 -1.72
C SER A 359 8.64 -41.42 -2.25
N GLY A 360 9.33 -42.08 -1.32
CA GLY A 360 10.06 -43.29 -1.57
C GLY A 360 9.12 -44.26 -2.24
N ALA A 361 9.55 -44.78 -3.38
CA ALA A 361 9.12 -46.06 -3.87
C ALA A 361 9.13 -47.03 -2.67
N SER A 362 7.96 -47.46 -2.24
CA SER A 362 7.80 -48.51 -1.24
C SER A 362 6.46 -49.19 -1.48
N ARG A 363 6.55 -50.15 -2.41
CA ARG A 363 5.76 -51.37 -2.65
C ARG A 363 4.28 -51.24 -3.00
#